data_AF-A0A7X1ZFF4-F1
#
_entry.id   AF-A0A7X1ZFF4-F1
#
_cell.length_a   1.000
_cell.length_b   1.000
_cell.length_c   1.000
_cell.angle_alpha   90.00
_cell.angle_beta   90.00
_cell.angle_gamma   90.00
#
_symmetry.space_group_name_H-M   'P 1'
#
loop_
_entity.id
_entity.type
_entity.pdbx_description
1 polymer ?
#
loop_
_entity_poly.entity_id
_entity_poly.type
_entity_poly.pdbx_seq_one_letter_code
_entity_poly.pdbx_strand_id
1 'polypeptide(L)' 'MGDRYLKTDGQFQSMWTVRQIVHFKGIPPHARLVPDQEAQSGYRTISVTALEDPEFYRRLAGSRSAAAAE' A
#
# COMPACT_ATOMS: atom_id res chain seq x y z
N MET A 1 5.13 7.09 -3.40
CA MET A 1 5.13 7.39 -1.95
C MET A 1 3.95 8.30 -1.67
N GLY A 2 3.12 7.94 -0.69
CA GLY A 2 1.79 8.52 -0.49
C GLY A 2 0.67 7.74 -1.20
N ASP A 3 1.00 6.61 -1.82
CA ASP A 3 0.02 5.72 -2.44
C ASP A 3 -0.82 5.04 -1.35
N ARG A 4 -2.13 5.09 -1.51
CA ARG A 4 -3.10 4.51 -0.57
C ARG A 4 -3.62 3.19 -1.10
N TYR A 5 -3.76 2.23 -0.20
CA TYR A 5 -4.25 0.89 -0.49
C TYR A 5 -5.33 0.52 0.51
N LEU A 6 -6.38 -0.10 0.00
CA LEU A 6 -7.41 -0.74 0.80
C LEU A 6 -7.09 -2.22 0.88
N LYS A 7 -6.97 -2.76 2.09
CA LYS A 7 -6.89 -4.21 2.29
C LYS A 7 -8.24 -4.83 1.92
N THR A 8 -8.24 -5.74 0.95
CA THR A 8 -9.45 -6.43 0.46
C THR A 8 -9.58 -7.82 1.06
N ASP A 9 -8.50 -8.40 1.57
CA ASP A 9 -8.54 -9.65 2.31
C ASP A 9 -8.97 -9.39 3.78
N GLY A 10 -10.20 -9.78 4.12
CA GLY A 10 -10.69 -9.82 5.51
C GLY A 10 -12.02 -9.11 5.76
N GLN A 11 -12.57 -9.33 6.96
CA GLN A 11 -13.85 -8.77 7.41
C GLN A 11 -13.80 -7.26 7.69
N PHE A 12 -12.62 -6.69 7.89
CA PHE A 12 -12.43 -5.28 8.19
C PHE A 12 -11.67 -4.58 7.06
N GLN A 13 -12.30 -3.57 6.46
CA GLN A 13 -11.67 -2.71 5.47
C GLN A 13 -10.72 -1.74 6.18
N SER A 14 -9.41 -1.99 6.06
CA SER A 14 -8.37 -1.11 6.62
C SER A 14 -7.62 -0.39 5.49
N MET A 15 -7.44 0.91 5.66
CA MET A 15 -6.68 1.75 4.73
C MET A 15 -5.23 1.89 5.17
N TRP A 16 -4.32 1.68 4.22
CA TRP A 16 -2.88 1.69 4.42
C TRP A 16 -2.21 2.63 3.44
N THR A 17 -1.27 3.42 3.93
CA THR A 17 -0.48 4.36 3.12
C THR A 17 0.96 3.88 3.01
N VAL A 18 1.49 3.81 1.78
CA VAL A 18 2.91 3.49 1.54
C VAL A 18 3.77 4.70 1.90
N ARG A 19 4.57 4.56 2.96
CA ARG A 19 5.52 5.59 3.41
C ARG A 19 6.92 5.41 2.83
N GLN A 20 7.34 4.18 2.60
CA GLN A 20 8.70 3.89 2.13
C GLN A 20 8.71 2.59 1.31
N ILE A 21 9.56 2.52 0.28
CA ILE A 21 9.94 1.26 -0.36
C ILE A 21 11.36 0.94 0.09
N VAL A 22 11.56 -0.25 0.64
CA VAL A 22 12.86 -0.77 1.08
C VAL A 22 13.35 -1.82 0.09
N HIS A 23 14.64 -1.77 -0.19
CA HIS A 23 15.31 -2.73 -1.06
C HIS A 23 16.33 -3.49 -0.23
N PHE A 24 16.24 -4.81 -0.26
CA PHE A 24 17.23 -5.70 0.35
C PHE A 24 17.92 -6.49 -0.74
N LYS A 25 19.23 -6.72 -0.60
CA LYS A 25 20.00 -7.46 -1.59
C LYS A 25 19.47 -8.89 -1.70
N GLY A 26 19.03 -9.30 -2.88
CA GLY A 26 18.51 -10.64 -3.15
C GLY A 26 17.06 -10.87 -2.73
N ILE A 27 16.32 -9.84 -2.32
CA ILE A 27 14.90 -9.92 -1.95
C ILE A 27 14.12 -8.91 -2.80
N PRO A 28 12.91 -9.24 -3.29
CA PRO A 28 12.04 -8.29 -3.96
C PRO A 28 11.81 -7.01 -3.13
N PRO A 29 11.54 -5.87 -3.77
CA PRO A 29 11.24 -4.64 -3.06
C PRO A 29 10.05 -4.82 -2.13
N HIS A 30 10.14 -4.24 -0.93
CA HIS A 30 9.06 -4.27 0.05
C HIS A 30 8.57 -2.86 0.35
N ALA A 31 7.26 -2.70 0.51
CA ALA A 31 6.61 -1.48 0.92
C ALA A 31 6.37 -1.46 2.43
N ARG A 32 6.67 -0.32 3.05
CA ARG A 32 6.33 0.00 4.43
C ARG A 32 4.98 0.72 4.46
N LEU A 33 3.98 0.01 4.98
CA LEU A 33 2.61 0.47 5.14
C LEU A 33 2.38 1.03 6.54
N VAL A 34 1.69 2.16 6.61
CA VAL A 34 1.17 2.70 7.87
C VAL A 34 -0.35 2.81 7.79
N PRO A 35 -1.07 2.48 8.87
CA PRO A 35 -2.53 2.58 8.89
C PRO A 35 -2.95 4.05 8.92
N ASP A 36 -4.04 4.39 8.22
CA ASP A 36 -4.52 5.77 8.16
C ASP A 36 -5.33 6.17 9.42
N GLN A 37 -6.05 5.22 10.03
CA GLN A 37 -6.96 5.50 11.15
C GLN A 37 -6.41 5.19 12.55
N GLU A 38 -5.18 4.69 12.69
CA GLU A 38 -4.61 4.39 14.01
C GLU A 38 -3.10 4.65 14.04
N ALA A 39 -2.70 5.87 14.40
CA ALA A 39 -1.29 6.26 14.48
C ALA A 39 -0.45 5.42 15.46
N GLN A 40 -1.08 4.66 16.36
CA GLN A 40 -0.40 3.81 17.35
C GLN A 40 -0.27 2.33 16.95
N SER A 41 -0.88 1.89 15.84
CA SER A 41 -0.89 0.47 15.43
C SER A 41 0.37 0.00 14.68
N GLY A 42 1.43 0.82 14.67
CA GLY A 42 2.73 0.47 14.09
C GLY A 42 2.75 0.53 12.56
N TYR A 43 3.75 -0.14 11.97
CA TYR A 43 3.89 -0.26 10.52
C TYR A 43 3.98 -1.73 10.11
N ARG A 44 3.60 -2.04 8.88
CA ARG A 44 3.76 -3.37 8.28
C ARG A 44 4.66 -3.29 7.07
N THR A 45 5.38 -4.36 6.80
CA THR A 45 6.23 -4.49 5.62
C THR A 45 5.66 -5.61 4.75
N ILE A 46 5.43 -5.33 3.48
CA ILE A 46 4.88 -6.30 2.51
C ILE A 46 5.62 -6.20 1.19
N SER A 47 5.74 -7.27 0.42
CA SER A 47 6.31 -7.21 -0.93
C SER A 47 5.50 -6.27 -1.83
N VAL A 48 6.18 -5.53 -2.72
CA VAL A 48 5.50 -4.66 -3.68
C VAL A 48 4.57 -5.47 -4.59
N THR A 49 4.98 -6.68 -4.98
CA THR A 49 4.15 -7.57 -5.82
C THR A 49 2.81 -7.91 -5.18
N ALA A 50 2.73 -8.04 -3.85
CA ALA A 50 1.45 -8.27 -3.16
C ALA A 50 0.58 -7.02 -3.09
N LEU A 51 1.13 -5.81 -3.25
CA LEU A 51 0.35 -4.57 -3.42
C LEU A 51 -0.22 -4.40 -4.83
N GLU A 52 0.36 -5.10 -5.81
CA GLU A 52 -0.11 -5.11 -7.20
C GLU A 52 -1.24 -6.14 -7.40
N ASP A 53 -1.46 -7.02 -6.43
CA ASP A 53 -2.51 -8.03 -6.46
C ASP A 53 -3.83 -7.47 -5.87
N PRO A 54 -4.87 -7.27 -6.71
CA PRO A 54 -6.15 -6.71 -6.30
C PRO A 54 -6.97 -7.62 -5.38
N GLU A 55 -6.63 -8.91 -5.27
CA GLU A 55 -7.29 -9.82 -4.32
C GLU A 55 -6.91 -9.49 -2.87
N PHE A 56 -5.68 -8.99 -2.66
CA PHE A 56 -5.16 -8.63 -1.33
C PHE A 56 -5.24 -7.13 -1.05
N TYR A 57 -4.85 -6.31 -2.03
CA TYR A 57 -4.79 -4.87 -1.90
C TYR A 57 -5.32 -4.16 -3.13
N ARG A 58 -6.33 -3.32 -2.93
CA ARG A 58 -6.80 -2.42 -3.97
C ARG A 58 -6.18 -1.05 -3.80
N ARG A 59 -5.41 -0.60 -4.79
CA ARG A 59 -4.90 0.78 -4.83
C ARG A 59 -6.07 1.77 -4.93
N LEU A 60 -6.10 2.74 -4.02
CA LEU A 60 -7.06 3.83 -4.03
C LEU A 60 -6.46 4.98 -4.85
N ALA A 61 -7.11 5.34 -5.96
CA ALA A 61 -6.66 6.41 -6.83
C ALA A 61 -6.75 7.77 -6.12
N GLY A 62 -5.60 8.39 -5.86
CA GLY A 62 -5.42 9.74 -5.32
C GLY A 62 -4.04 9.83 -4.64
N SER A 63 -3.00 10.47 -5.18
CA SER A 63 -2.92 11.61 -6.09
C SER A 63 -1.74 11.47 -7.08
N ARG A 64 -1.87 10.63 -8.12
CA ARG A 64 -0.95 10.70 -9.28
C ARG A 64 -1.52 10.15 -10.59
N SER A 65 -2.83 10.21 -10.77
CA SER A 65 -3.45 9.95 -12.08
C SER A 65 -4.76 10.74 -12.21
N ALA A 66 -4.60 12.03 -12.48
CA ALA A 66 -5.62 12.89 -13.09
C ALA A 66 -4.94 13.74 -14.19
N ALA A 67 -4.01 13.13 -14.90
CA ALA A 67 -3.31 13.72 -16.04
C ALA A 67 -3.02 12.61 -17.06
N ALA A 68 -4.08 11.96 -17.56
CA ALA A 68 -4.11 11.13 -18.77
C ALA A 68 -5.52 10.58 -18.96
N ALA A 69 -6.43 11.44 -19.45
CA ALA A 69 -7.70 11.14 -20.11
C ALA A 69 -8.30 12.53 -20.40
N GLU A 70 -7.72 13.22 -21.38
CA GLU A 70 -8.30 13.49 -22.72
C GLU A 70 -9.04 14.84 -22.73
#